data_AF-A0A844KMM8-F1
#
_entry.id   AF-A0A844KMM8-F1
#
_cell.length_a   1.000
_cell.length_b   1.000
_cell.length_c   1.000
_cell.angle_alpha   90.00
_cell.angle_beta   90.00
_cell.angle_gamma   90.00
#
_symmetry.space_group_name_H-M   'P 1'
#
loop_
_entity.id
_entity.type
_entity.pdbx_description
1 polymer ?
#
loop_
_entity_poly.entity_id
_entity_poly.type
_entity_poly.pdbx_seq_one_letter_code
_entity_poly.pdbx_strand_id
1 'polypeptide(L)'
;MTKDKITDEYIKAVQKQFKHYHAADTRFISDLKNAVISYAAQQDSLDYEQLVSQFGDPQELVNDYFSEQSIDKQKRSLRFSRNVKITCTIVILIVLGCTGIFFYTLNHLAQEEKNAFIHREIIILKEDDTQ
;
A
#
# COMPACT_ATOMS: atom_id res chain seq x y z
N MET A 1 -29.26 -37.44 -12.96
CA MET A 1 -29.25 -35.97 -13.18
C MET A 1 -28.44 -35.68 -14.43
N THR A 2 -28.75 -34.62 -15.17
CA THR A 2 -27.90 -34.15 -16.28
C THR A 2 -26.71 -33.33 -15.74
N LYS A 3 -25.57 -33.35 -16.44
CA LYS A 3 -24.34 -32.64 -16.03
C LYS A 3 -24.59 -31.15 -15.79
N ASP A 4 -25.38 -30.53 -16.66
CA ASP A 4 -25.75 -29.12 -16.55
C ASP A 4 -26.46 -28.80 -15.23
N LYS A 5 -27.32 -29.71 -14.76
CA LYS A 5 -28.05 -29.53 -13.50
C LYS A 5 -27.11 -29.57 -12.29
N ILE A 6 -26.11 -30.45 -12.32
CA ILE A 6 -25.12 -30.61 -11.24
C ILE A 6 -24.21 -29.37 -11.18
N THR A 7 -23.74 -28.91 -12.34
CA THR A 7 -22.96 -27.67 -12.47
C THR A 7 -23.74 -26.46 -11.98
N ASP A 8 -25.00 -26.31 -12.40
CA ASP A 8 -25.86 -25.20 -11.97
C ASP A 8 -26.14 -25.25 -10.46
N GLU A 9 -26.31 -26.45 -9.89
CA GLU A 9 -26.52 -26.63 -8.46
C GLU A 9 -25.29 -26.21 -7.64
N TYR A 10 -24.10 -26.60 -8.08
CA TYR A 10 -22.84 -26.16 -7.47
C TYR A 10 -22.66 -24.64 -7.54
N ILE A 11 -22.85 -24.04 -8.73
CA ILE A 11 -22.73 -22.58 -8.89
C ILE A 11 -23.78 -21.82 -8.07
N LYS A 12 -25.02 -22.33 -7.99
CA LYS A 12 -26.06 -21.74 -7.12
C LYS A 12 -25.68 -21.85 -5.65
N ALA A 13 -25.08 -22.95 -5.22
CA ALA A 13 -24.61 -23.11 -3.84
C ALA A 13 -23.54 -22.07 -3.50
N VAL A 14 -22.58 -21.84 -4.40
CA VAL A 14 -21.55 -20.79 -4.26
C VAL A 14 -22.20 -19.41 -4.21
N GLN A 15 -23.06 -19.08 -5.18
CA GLN A 15 -23.79 -17.82 -5.26
C GLN A 15 -24.62 -17.52 -4.00
N LYS A 16 -25.22 -18.54 -3.39
CA LYS A 16 -26.02 -18.39 -2.17
C LYS A 16 -25.19 -17.94 -0.97
N GLN A 17 -23.88 -18.21 -0.94
CA GLN A 17 -23.00 -17.74 0.13
C GLN A 17 -22.71 -16.24 0.03
N PHE A 18 -22.88 -15.63 -1.15
CA PHE A 18 -22.74 -14.19 -1.33
C PHE A 18 -24.01 -13.49 -0.81
N LYS A 19 -23.92 -12.88 0.39
CA LYS A 19 -25.03 -12.09 0.97
C LYS A 19 -25.33 -10.80 0.19
N HIS A 20 -24.29 -10.18 -0.39
CA HIS A 20 -24.40 -8.96 -1.19
C HIS A 20 -23.42 -9.07 -2.36
N TYR A 21 -23.87 -8.76 -3.58
CA TYR A 21 -23.05 -8.80 -4.78
C TYR A 21 -22.39 -7.44 -5.04
N HIS A 22 -21.06 -7.40 -5.05
CA HIS A 22 -20.28 -6.33 -5.68
C HIS A 22 -19.83 -6.74 -7.09
N ALA A 23 -19.48 -5.76 -7.93
CA ALA A 23 -19.05 -6.01 -9.31
C ALA A 23 -17.82 -6.93 -9.42
N ALA A 24 -16.91 -6.88 -8.43
CA ALA A 24 -15.77 -7.78 -8.34
C ALA A 24 -16.19 -9.24 -8.07
N ASP A 25 -17.24 -9.43 -7.28
CA ASP A 25 -17.79 -10.74 -6.94
C ASP A 25 -18.46 -11.36 -8.18
N THR A 26 -19.14 -10.56 -9.01
CA THR A 26 -19.73 -11.01 -10.27
C THR A 26 -18.67 -11.57 -11.23
N ARG A 27 -17.48 -10.95 -11.27
CA ARG A 27 -16.37 -11.44 -12.11
C ARG A 27 -15.86 -12.80 -11.59
N PHE A 28 -15.63 -12.92 -10.28
CA PHE A 28 -15.24 -14.18 -9.66
C PHE A 28 -16.23 -15.31 -9.95
N ILE A 29 -17.53 -15.06 -9.76
CA ILE A 29 -18.59 -16.04 -10.05
C ILE A 29 -18.62 -16.45 -11.53
N SER A 30 -18.43 -15.49 -12.45
CA SER A 30 -18.38 -15.77 -13.88
C SER A 30 -17.18 -16.64 -14.26
N ASP A 31 -16.01 -16.30 -13.72
CA ASP A 31 -14.76 -17.05 -13.99
C ASP A 31 -14.86 -18.47 -13.42
N LEU A 32 -15.39 -18.63 -12.21
CA LEU A 32 -15.65 -19.93 -11.60
C LEU A 32 -16.64 -20.76 -12.43
N LYS A 33 -17.75 -20.15 -12.87
CA LYS A 33 -18.76 -20.83 -13.70
C LYS A 33 -18.13 -21.38 -14.99
N ASN A 34 -17.30 -20.59 -15.67
CA ASN A 34 -16.62 -21.02 -16.88
C ASN A 34 -15.65 -22.18 -16.63
N ALA A 35 -14.92 -22.15 -15.50
CA ALA A 35 -14.02 -23.22 -15.12
C ALA A 35 -14.77 -24.53 -14.82
N VAL A 36 -15.88 -24.47 -14.07
CA VAL A 36 -16.72 -25.63 -13.75
C VAL A 36 -17.34 -26.24 -15.02
N ILE A 37 -17.83 -25.41 -15.95
CA ILE A 37 -18.38 -25.89 -17.23
C ILE A 37 -17.28 -26.56 -18.07
N SER A 38 -16.09 -25.97 -18.11
CA SER A 38 -14.96 -26.49 -18.88
C SER A 38 -14.44 -27.83 -18.32
N TYR A 39 -14.50 -28.00 -17.00
CA TYR A 39 -14.20 -29.27 -16.33
C TYR A 39 -15.29 -30.32 -16.61
N ALA A 40 -16.56 -29.95 -16.42
CA ALA A 40 -17.71 -30.81 -16.68
C ALA A 40 -17.77 -31.33 -18.13
N ALA A 41 -17.28 -30.55 -19.09
CA ALA A 41 -17.21 -30.93 -20.51
C ALA A 41 -16.17 -32.02 -20.80
N GLN A 42 -15.13 -32.15 -19.96
CA GLN A 42 -14.05 -33.13 -20.13
C GLN A 42 -14.34 -34.46 -19.42
N GLN A 43 -15.23 -34.47 -18.43
CA GLN A 43 -15.63 -35.68 -17.72
C GLN A 43 -16.74 -36.43 -18.47
N ASP A 44 -16.64 -37.75 -18.60
CA ASP A 44 -17.71 -38.60 -19.17
C ASP A 44 -18.94 -38.67 -18.26
N SER A 45 -18.73 -38.70 -16.94
CA SER A 45 -19.76 -38.56 -15.91
C SER A 45 -19.32 -37.49 -14.91
N LEU A 46 -20.29 -36.71 -14.42
CA LEU A 46 -20.04 -35.65 -13.45
C LEU A 46 -20.88 -35.93 -12.21
N ASP A 47 -20.25 -35.89 -11.05
CA ASP A 47 -20.90 -35.93 -9.75
C ASP A 47 -20.60 -34.66 -8.95
N TYR A 48 -21.49 -34.32 -8.02
CA TYR A 48 -21.35 -33.13 -7.19
C TYR A 48 -20.08 -33.19 -6.32
N GLU A 49 -19.76 -34.36 -5.77
CA GLU A 49 -18.55 -34.54 -4.97
C GLU A 49 -17.27 -34.32 -5.77
N GLN A 50 -17.29 -34.59 -7.09
CA GLN A 50 -16.15 -34.29 -7.96
C GLN A 50 -15.95 -32.78 -8.12
N LEU A 51 -17.04 -32.00 -8.15
CA LEU A 51 -16.95 -30.54 -8.17
C LEU A 51 -16.41 -30.00 -6.85
N VAL A 52 -16.88 -30.51 -5.72
CA VAL A 52 -16.38 -30.14 -4.40
C VAL A 52 -14.90 -30.54 -4.24
N SER A 53 -14.51 -31.71 -4.74
CA SER A 53 -13.12 -32.17 -4.66
C SER A 53 -12.17 -31.35 -5.52
N GLN A 54 -12.62 -30.80 -6.65
CA GLN A 54 -11.75 -29.98 -7.52
C GLN A 54 -11.78 -28.49 -7.19
N PHE A 55 -12.97 -27.95 -6.96
CA PHE A 55 -13.17 -26.52 -6.79
C PHE A 55 -13.34 -26.10 -5.32
N GLY A 56 -13.41 -27.06 -4.40
CA GLY A 56 -13.61 -26.82 -2.97
C GLY A 56 -15.07 -26.83 -2.55
N ASP A 57 -15.31 -26.82 -1.24
CA ASP A 57 -16.66 -26.62 -0.71
C ASP A 57 -17.14 -25.19 -1.04
N PRO A 58 -18.40 -25.01 -1.48
CA PRO A 58 -18.93 -23.68 -1.80
C PRO A 58 -18.83 -22.64 -0.68
N GLN A 59 -18.89 -23.04 0.60
CA GLN A 59 -18.73 -22.13 1.73
C GLN A 59 -17.26 -21.77 1.95
N GLU A 60 -16.38 -22.77 1.96
CA GLU A 60 -14.93 -22.56 2.11
C GLU A 60 -14.38 -21.69 0.98
N LEU A 61 -14.73 -22.00 -0.27
CA LEU A 61 -14.30 -21.26 -1.46
C LEU A 61 -14.64 -19.76 -1.36
N VAL A 62 -15.84 -19.44 -0.89
CA VAL A 62 -16.29 -18.05 -0.74
C VAL A 62 -15.66 -17.38 0.48
N ASN A 63 -15.47 -18.12 1.56
CA ASN A 63 -14.79 -17.64 2.75
C ASN A 63 -13.32 -17.31 2.49
N ASP A 64 -12.63 -18.14 1.72
CA ASP A 64 -11.24 -17.92 1.31
C ASP A 64 -11.14 -16.69 0.40
N TYR A 65 -12.05 -16.56 -0.58
CA TYR A 65 -12.14 -15.37 -1.43
C TYR A 65 -12.28 -14.06 -0.61
N PHE A 66 -13.18 -14.04 0.38
CA PHE A 66 -13.33 -12.87 1.25
C PHE A 66 -12.15 -12.65 2.19
N SER A 67 -11.55 -13.73 2.69
CA SER A 67 -10.39 -13.67 3.57
C SER A 67 -9.18 -13.07 2.86
N GLU A 68 -8.86 -13.54 1.66
CA GLU A 68 -7.81 -12.97 0.81
C GLU A 68 -8.05 -11.48 0.53
N GLN A 69 -9.29 -11.12 0.16
CA GLN A 69 -9.66 -9.73 -0.12
C GLN A 69 -9.49 -8.83 1.14
N SER A 70 -9.76 -9.35 2.32
CA SER A 70 -9.56 -8.63 3.60
C SER A 70 -8.08 -8.45 3.95
N ILE A 71 -7.25 -9.47 3.72
CA ILE A 71 -5.80 -9.44 3.95
C ILE A 71 -5.15 -8.41 3.03
N ASP A 72 -5.54 -8.36 1.76
CA ASP A 72 -4.98 -7.40 0.80
C ASP A 72 -5.38 -5.96 1.13
N LYS A 73 -6.64 -5.74 1.55
CA LYS A 73 -7.08 -4.44 2.08
C LYS A 73 -6.25 -4.03 3.30
N GLN A 74 -6.00 -4.95 4.21
CA GLN A 74 -5.19 -4.70 5.41
C GLN A 74 -3.73 -4.36 5.05
N LYS A 75 -3.08 -5.16 4.18
CA LYS A 75 -1.71 -4.88 3.67
C LYS A 75 -1.62 -3.53 2.98
N ARG A 76 -2.63 -3.15 2.18
CA ARG A 76 -2.68 -1.85 1.50
C ARG A 76 -2.78 -0.70 2.50
N SER A 77 -3.63 -0.81 3.51
CA SER A 77 -3.76 0.21 4.56
C SER A 77 -2.47 0.39 5.38
N LEU A 78 -1.75 -0.71 5.65
CA LEU A 78 -0.44 -0.69 6.31
C LEU A 78 0.63 -0.03 5.46
N ARG A 79 0.71 -0.35 4.16
CA ARG A 79 1.63 0.31 3.23
C ARG A 79 1.34 1.80 3.12
N PHE A 80 0.07 2.19 3.02
CA PHE A 80 -0.31 3.61 2.94
C PHE A 80 0.07 4.36 4.21
N SER A 81 -0.27 3.83 5.40
CA SER A 81 0.09 4.47 6.67
C SER A 81 1.61 4.57 6.89
N ARG A 82 2.39 3.56 6.48
CA ARG A 82 3.85 3.60 6.55
C ARG A 82 4.44 4.64 5.59
N ASN A 83 3.95 4.68 4.36
CA ASN A 83 4.43 5.63 3.35
C ASN A 83 4.10 7.08 3.76
N VAL A 84 2.92 7.34 4.32
CA VAL A 84 2.55 8.67 4.85
C VAL A 84 3.47 9.10 6.00
N LYS A 85 3.75 8.20 6.96
CA LYS A 85 4.67 8.48 8.07
C LYS A 85 6.07 8.84 7.59
N ILE A 86 6.63 8.06 6.65
CA ILE A 86 7.96 8.31 6.08
C ILE A 86 8.01 9.67 5.38
N THR A 87 7.01 9.99 4.56
CA THR A 87 6.94 11.29 3.87
C THR A 87 6.89 12.46 4.85
N CYS A 88 6.08 12.37 5.91
CA CYS A 88 6.05 13.42 6.94
C CYS A 88 7.40 13.61 7.63
N THR A 89 8.10 12.53 7.98
CA THR A 89 9.42 12.61 8.60
C THR A 89 10.45 13.29 7.69
N ILE A 90 10.46 12.97 6.39
CA ILE A 90 11.38 13.60 5.42
C ILE A 90 11.11 15.10 5.32
N VAL A 91 9.84 15.52 5.24
CA VAL A 91 9.48 16.94 5.17
C VAL A 91 9.97 17.70 6.41
N ILE A 92 9.81 17.15 7.60
CA ILE A 92 10.28 17.76 8.84
C ILE A 92 11.81 17.94 8.82
N LEU A 93 12.55 16.92 8.37
CA LEU A 93 14.01 16.99 8.27
C LEU A 93 14.47 18.08 7.29
N ILE A 94 13.78 18.24 6.15
CA ILE A 94 14.09 19.30 5.19
C ILE A 94 13.86 20.67 5.82
N VAL A 95 12.75 20.88 6.52
CA VAL A 95 12.44 22.16 7.18
C VAL A 95 13.49 22.49 8.25
N LEU A 96 13.89 21.50 9.06
CA LEU A 96 14.95 21.66 10.05
C LEU A 96 16.31 21.96 9.38
N GLY A 97 16.62 21.32 8.25
CA GLY A 97 17.81 21.62 7.47
C GLY A 97 17.82 23.04 6.92
N CYS A 98 16.71 23.49 6.31
CA CYS A 98 16.58 24.84 5.76
C CYS A 98 16.68 25.91 6.85
N THR A 99 16.05 25.69 8.01
CA THR A 99 16.16 26.60 9.15
C THR A 99 17.57 26.65 9.70
N GLY A 100 18.25 25.50 9.84
CA GLY A 100 19.65 25.44 10.26
C GLY A 100 20.60 26.19 9.33
N ILE A 101 20.46 26.00 8.01
CA ILE A 101 21.27 26.72 7.01
C ILE A 101 21.01 28.23 7.09
N PHE A 102 19.75 28.65 7.21
CA PHE A 102 19.39 30.05 7.32
C PHE A 102 20.01 30.71 8.56
N PHE A 103 19.93 30.05 9.72
CA PHE A 103 20.57 30.51 10.96
C PHE A 103 22.10 30.53 10.85
N TYR A 104 22.70 29.55 10.19
CA TYR A 104 24.14 29.51 9.96
C TYR A 104 24.60 30.72 9.13
N THR A 105 23.90 31.05 8.05
CA THR A 105 24.23 32.21 7.21
C THR A 105 24.11 33.52 7.96
N LEU A 106 23.04 33.71 8.77
CA LEU A 106 22.89 34.90 9.60
C LEU A 106 24.01 35.04 10.64
N ASN A 107 24.37 33.92 11.30
CA ASN A 107 25.44 33.92 12.28
C ASN A 107 26.82 34.15 11.62
N HIS A 108 27.07 33.57 10.45
CA HIS A 108 28.31 33.79 9.71
C HIS A 108 28.48 35.27 9.35
N LEU A 109 27.45 35.91 8.81
CA LEU A 109 27.48 37.33 8.47
C LEU A 109 27.72 38.22 9.71
N ALA A 110 27.07 37.89 10.83
CA ALA A 110 27.29 38.59 12.10
C ALA A 110 28.71 38.41 12.67
N GLN A 111 29.39 37.30 12.35
CA GLN A 111 30.79 37.09 12.72
C GLN A 111 31.74 37.84 11.79
N GLU A 112 31.43 37.94 10.49
CA GLU A 112 32.21 38.73 9.55
C GLU A 112 32.27 40.21 9.93
N GLU A 113 31.14 40.81 10.34
CA GLU A 113 31.11 42.19 10.82
C GLU A 113 31.96 42.40 12.07
N LYS A 114 31.90 41.47 13.04
CA LYS A 114 32.73 41.52 14.26
C LYS A 114 34.21 41.40 13.94
N ASN A 115 34.58 40.48 13.05
CA ASN A 115 35.97 40.27 12.65
C ASN A 115 36.54 41.48 11.90
N ALA A 116 35.74 42.12 11.03
CA ALA A 116 36.12 43.34 10.34
C ALA A 116 36.32 44.53 11.31
N PHE A 117 35.44 44.65 12.32
CA PHE A 117 35.58 45.65 13.37
C PHE A 117 36.87 45.46 14.19
N ILE A 118 37.14 44.24 14.66
CA ILE A 118 38.35 43.91 15.43
C ILE A 118 39.61 44.19 14.61
N HIS A 119 39.64 43.83 13.33
CA HIS A 119 40.79 44.07 12.47
C HIS A 119 41.11 45.56 12.32
N ARG A 120 40.07 46.39 12.16
CA ARG A 120 40.21 47.85 12.08
C ARG A 120 40.76 48.44 13.37
N GLU A 121 40.28 47.99 14.53
CA GLU A 121 40.77 48.43 15.85
C GLU A 121 42.24 48.06 16.06
N ILE A 122 42.66 46.85 15.67
CA ILE A 122 44.06 46.41 15.75
C ILE A 122 44.99 47.26 14.87
N ILE A 123 44.56 47.64 13.66
CA ILE A 123 45.37 48.50 12.77
C ILE A 123 45.61 49.87 13.40
N ILE A 124 44.57 50.49 13.96
CA ILE A 124 44.66 51.83 14.57
C ILE A 124 45.64 51.84 15.74
N LEU A 125 45.55 50.84 16.63
CA LEU A 125 46.46 50.74 17.79
C LEU A 125 47.92 50.58 17.36
N LYS A 126 48.18 49.78 16.32
CA LYS A 126 49.54 49.56 15.82
C LYS A 126 50.16 50.80 15.17
N GLU A 127 49.34 51.66 14.57
CA GLU A 127 49.78 52.94 14.00
C GLU A 127 50.13 53.96 15.09
N ASP A 128 49.39 53.96 16.21
CA ASP A 128 49.64 54.82 17.39
C ASP A 128 50.93 54.41 18.14
N ASP A 129 51.21 53.11 18.27
CA ASP A 129 52.45 52.59 18.89
C ASP A 129 53.74 52.88 18.08
N THR A 130 53.62 53.33 16.82
CA THR A 130 54.77 53.54 15.90
C THR A 130 55.16 55.01 15.75
N GLN A 131 54.43 55.96 16.36
CA GLN A 131 54.81 57.38 16.47
C GLN A 131 55.56 57.68 17.78
#